data_AF-A0A7M5V638-F1
#
_entry.id   AF-A0A7M5V638-F1
#
_cell.length_a   1.000
_cell.length_b   1.000
_cell.length_c   1.000
_cell.angle_alpha   90.00
_cell.angle_beta   90.00
_cell.angle_gamma   90.00
#
_symmetry.space_group_name_H-M   'P 1'
#
loop_
_entity.id
_entity.type
_entity.pdbx_description
1 polymer ?
#
loop_
_entity_poly.entity_id
_entity_poly.type
_entity_poly.pdbx_seq_one_letter_code
_entity_poly.pdbx_strand_id
1 'polypeptide(L)'
;VNGNWGKWGGFSSCNKRCGGGLQTRYRSCNNPTPAHGGKSCPGSHAHSQSCNTHKCPVNGNWGKWGGFSSCNKRCGGGLQTRYRSCNNPTPAHGGKSCPGSHAHSQSCNTQKCPVNGDWGKWGGFNSCNKRCGGGLQTRYRSCNNPTPAHGGKSCPGSPAHSQSCNTHKCPVNGNWGSWGSYGSCNNKCGGGVQERFRYCNNPAPAHGGKGCPGYAKMVRACNTHKCP
;
A
#
# COMPACT_ATOMS: atom_id res chain seq x y z
N VAL A 1 -64.47 74.44 -40.84
CA VAL A 1 -64.86 73.20 -40.11
C VAL A 1 -63.74 72.80 -39.18
N ASN A 2 -63.99 72.76 -37.87
CA ASN A 2 -62.98 72.29 -36.90
C ASN A 2 -62.84 70.77 -37.03
N GLY A 3 -61.60 70.28 -36.97
CA GLY A 3 -61.35 68.84 -37.08
C GLY A 3 -61.73 68.08 -35.81
N ASN A 4 -62.18 66.84 -35.98
CA ASN A 4 -62.39 65.90 -34.89
C ASN A 4 -61.65 64.58 -35.12
N TRP A 5 -61.28 63.94 -34.01
CA TRP A 5 -60.54 62.70 -34.03
C TRP A 5 -61.37 61.55 -34.60
N GLY A 6 -60.77 60.77 -35.50
CA GLY A 6 -61.26 59.44 -35.86
C GLY A 6 -61.07 58.42 -34.73
N LYS A 7 -61.59 57.19 -34.93
CA LYS A 7 -61.40 56.08 -33.98
C LYS A 7 -59.90 55.78 -33.82
N TRP A 8 -59.52 55.38 -32.60
CA TRP A 8 -58.18 54.85 -32.36
C TRP A 8 -57.96 53.56 -33.17
N GLY A 9 -56.79 53.41 -33.77
CA GLY A 9 -56.32 52.13 -34.30
C GLY A 9 -56.00 51.12 -33.20
N GLY A 10 -55.68 49.89 -33.62
CA GLY A 10 -55.13 48.87 -32.72
C GLY A 10 -53.78 49.26 -32.14
N PHE A 11 -53.41 48.68 -31.00
CA PHE A 11 -52.06 48.81 -30.48
C PHE A 11 -51.06 48.04 -31.36
N SER A 12 -49.88 48.60 -31.55
CA SER A 12 -48.74 47.90 -32.13
C SER A 12 -48.34 46.68 -31.27
N SER A 13 -47.55 45.78 -31.83
CA SER A 13 -46.84 44.80 -31.00
C SER A 13 -45.98 45.52 -29.95
N CYS A 14 -45.88 44.93 -28.75
CA CYS A 14 -45.03 45.47 -27.70
C CYS A 14 -43.56 45.49 -28.17
N ASN A 15 -42.87 46.61 -27.96
CA ASN A 15 -41.49 46.77 -28.41
C ASN A 15 -40.45 45.93 -27.62
N LYS A 16 -40.84 45.38 -26.47
CA LYS A 16 -40.03 44.46 -25.67
C LYS A 16 -40.83 43.21 -25.39
N ARG A 17 -40.15 42.07 -25.30
CA ARG A 17 -40.78 40.78 -24.94
C ARG A 17 -41.03 40.63 -23.44
N CYS A 18 -40.26 41.34 -22.61
CA CYS A 18 -40.30 41.32 -21.15
C CYS A 18 -39.64 42.61 -20.59
N GLY A 19 -39.69 42.83 -19.28
CA GLY A 19 -38.99 43.94 -18.61
C GLY A 19 -39.61 45.31 -18.83
N GLY A 20 -40.89 45.38 -19.22
CA GLY A 20 -41.64 46.60 -19.42
C GLY A 20 -41.32 47.30 -20.75
N GLY A 21 -42.17 47.06 -21.74
CA GLY A 21 -42.15 47.72 -23.04
C GLY A 21 -43.31 48.70 -23.20
N LEU A 22 -43.36 49.33 -24.38
CA LEU A 22 -44.45 50.19 -24.81
C LEU A 22 -45.08 49.63 -26.07
N GLN A 23 -46.40 49.75 -26.14
CA GLN A 23 -47.19 49.58 -27.34
C GLN A 23 -47.94 50.88 -27.61
N THR A 24 -47.97 51.29 -28.86
CA THR A 24 -48.52 52.59 -29.26
C THR A 24 -49.67 52.36 -30.23
N ARG A 25 -50.74 53.14 -30.07
CA ARG A 25 -51.81 53.26 -31.05
C ARG A 25 -51.92 54.69 -31.54
N TYR A 26 -52.42 54.86 -32.76
CA TYR A 26 -52.56 56.15 -33.41
C TYR A 26 -54.02 56.42 -33.80
N ARG A 27 -54.38 57.69 -33.87
CA ARG A 27 -55.65 58.16 -34.42
C ARG A 27 -55.37 59.29 -35.40
N SER A 28 -56.20 59.40 -36.43
CA SER A 28 -56.08 60.45 -37.44
C SER A 28 -57.12 61.54 -37.22
N CYS A 29 -56.77 62.79 -37.51
CA CYS A 29 -57.67 63.94 -37.42
C CYS A 29 -58.50 64.03 -38.71
N ASN A 30 -59.47 63.11 -38.88
CA ASN A 30 -60.17 62.91 -40.14
C ASN A 30 -61.69 62.74 -40.02
N ASN A 31 -62.29 63.02 -38.85
CA ASN A 31 -63.72 62.78 -38.62
C ASN A 31 -64.45 63.99 -37.98
N PRO A 32 -64.62 65.13 -38.65
CA PRO A 32 -64.16 65.42 -40.01
C PRO A 32 -62.73 66.01 -40.04
N THR A 33 -62.11 66.05 -41.22
CA THR A 33 -60.81 66.72 -41.43
C THR A 33 -60.97 68.25 -41.31
N PRO A 34 -60.03 68.98 -40.67
CA PRO A 34 -60.07 70.44 -40.63
C PRO A 34 -60.09 71.06 -42.04
N ALA A 35 -60.97 72.04 -42.26
CA ALA A 35 -61.09 72.74 -43.55
C ALA A 35 -61.51 74.21 -43.35
N HIS A 36 -61.20 75.08 -44.33
CA HIS A 36 -61.55 76.51 -44.36
C HIS A 36 -61.18 77.27 -43.07
N GLY A 37 -59.92 77.16 -42.64
CA GLY A 37 -59.42 77.85 -41.44
C GLY A 37 -59.89 77.27 -40.10
N GLY A 38 -60.52 76.09 -40.08
CA GLY A 38 -60.94 75.43 -38.85
C GLY A 38 -59.77 74.90 -38.00
N LYS A 39 -59.99 74.80 -36.68
CA LYS A 39 -58.98 74.37 -35.71
C LYS A 39 -58.58 72.91 -35.93
N SER A 40 -57.30 72.59 -35.68
CA SER A 40 -56.79 71.22 -35.66
C SER A 40 -57.35 70.44 -34.46
N CYS A 41 -57.28 69.10 -34.53
CA CYS A 41 -57.76 68.26 -33.44
C CYS A 41 -56.92 68.47 -32.17
N PRO A 42 -57.53 68.79 -31.02
CA PRO A 42 -56.79 69.04 -29.78
C PRO A 42 -56.26 67.73 -29.15
N GLY A 43 -55.04 67.77 -28.61
CA GLY A 43 -54.38 66.64 -27.92
C GLY A 43 -53.49 65.77 -28.82
N SER A 44 -52.94 64.69 -28.27
CA SER A 44 -51.98 63.83 -28.99
C SER A 44 -52.66 62.92 -30.03
N HIS A 45 -52.04 62.74 -31.20
CA HIS A 45 -52.45 61.75 -32.19
C HIS A 45 -51.95 60.33 -31.85
N ALA A 46 -51.09 60.20 -30.83
CA ALA A 46 -50.49 58.94 -30.38
C ALA A 46 -50.81 58.70 -28.90
N HIS A 47 -51.12 57.45 -28.56
CA HIS A 47 -51.32 56.99 -27.19
C HIS A 47 -50.49 55.73 -26.93
N SER A 48 -49.61 55.81 -25.93
CA SER A 48 -48.71 54.72 -25.54
C SER A 48 -49.14 54.15 -24.20
N GLN A 49 -49.06 52.83 -24.06
CA GLN A 49 -49.27 52.15 -22.78
C GLN A 49 -48.22 51.07 -22.53
N SER A 50 -48.02 50.75 -21.24
CA SER A 50 -47.12 49.69 -20.81
C SER A 50 -47.60 48.31 -21.25
N CYS A 51 -46.67 47.46 -21.65
CA CYS A 51 -46.91 46.06 -22.00
C CYS A 51 -45.73 45.19 -21.55
N ASN A 52 -45.91 43.87 -21.47
CA ASN A 52 -44.86 42.90 -21.11
C ASN A 52 -44.06 43.28 -19.84
N THR A 53 -44.78 43.62 -18.78
CA THR A 53 -44.22 44.07 -17.48
C THR A 53 -43.63 42.92 -16.64
N HIS A 54 -43.78 41.67 -17.07
CA HIS A 54 -43.14 40.53 -16.43
C HIS A 54 -41.61 40.62 -16.55
N LYS A 55 -40.90 40.14 -15.53
CA LYS A 55 -39.43 40.17 -15.50
C LYS A 55 -38.84 39.27 -16.58
N CYS A 56 -37.74 39.70 -17.19
CA CYS A 56 -37.07 38.91 -18.23
C CYS A 56 -36.39 37.67 -17.66
N PRO A 57 -36.37 36.54 -18.41
CA PRO A 57 -35.58 35.37 -18.05
C PRO A 57 -34.11 35.71 -17.86
N VAL A 58 -33.53 35.27 -16.75
CA VAL A 58 -32.10 35.37 -16.47
C VAL A 58 -31.54 33.96 -16.54
N ASN A 59 -30.75 33.69 -17.59
CA ASN A 59 -30.07 32.40 -17.71
C ASN A 59 -28.93 32.33 -16.68
N GLY A 60 -28.81 31.21 -15.99
CA GLY A 60 -27.74 31.01 -15.04
C GLY A 60 -26.39 30.87 -15.72
N ASN A 61 -25.36 31.35 -15.05
CA ASN A 61 -23.98 31.09 -15.43
C ASN A 61 -23.13 30.73 -14.22
N TRP A 62 -22.05 30.02 -14.48
CA TRP A 62 -21.19 29.47 -13.44
C TRP A 62 -20.45 30.58 -12.68
N GLY A 63 -20.46 30.47 -11.36
CA GLY A 63 -19.50 31.14 -10.50
C GLY A 63 -18.09 30.57 -10.68
N LYS A 64 -17.14 31.17 -9.96
CA LYS A 64 -15.76 30.68 -9.92
C LYS A 64 -15.71 29.26 -9.36
N TRP A 65 -14.76 28.47 -9.84
CA TRP A 65 -14.42 27.20 -9.20
C TRP A 65 -13.88 27.46 -7.79
N GLY A 66 -14.31 26.64 -6.84
CA GLY A 66 -13.64 26.51 -5.55
C GLY A 66 -12.27 25.84 -5.69
N GLY A 67 -11.56 25.73 -4.56
CA GLY A 67 -10.34 24.94 -4.47
C GLY A 67 -10.62 23.44 -4.66
N PHE A 68 -9.57 22.69 -5.00
CA PHE A 68 -9.63 21.23 -4.92
C PHE A 68 -9.69 20.78 -3.47
N SER A 69 -10.46 19.73 -3.20
CA SER A 69 -10.43 19.00 -1.95
C SER A 69 -9.04 18.41 -1.71
N SER A 70 -8.76 17.99 -0.47
CA SER A 70 -7.65 17.09 -0.20
C SER A 70 -7.78 15.81 -1.05
N CYS A 71 -6.64 15.25 -1.45
CA CYS A 71 -6.60 13.98 -2.17
C CYS A 71 -7.15 12.85 -1.30
N ASN A 72 -8.03 12.02 -1.84
CA ASN A 72 -8.66 10.93 -1.09
C ASN A 72 -7.70 9.76 -0.74
N LYS A 73 -6.52 9.71 -1.37
CA LYS A 73 -5.46 8.75 -1.05
C LYS A 73 -4.16 9.49 -0.85
N ARG A 74 -3.26 8.93 -0.03
CA ARG A 74 -1.91 9.49 0.21
C ARG A 74 -0.86 9.01 -0.79
N CYS A 75 -1.14 7.95 -1.54
CA CYS A 75 -0.29 7.33 -2.55
C CYS A 75 -1.16 6.39 -3.42
N GLY A 76 -0.60 5.83 -4.48
CA GLY A 76 -1.25 4.83 -5.32
C GLY A 76 -2.35 5.38 -6.23
N GLY A 77 -2.36 6.70 -6.45
CA GLY A 77 -3.34 7.37 -7.30
C GLY A 77 -4.69 7.55 -6.62
N GLY A 78 -4.95 8.78 -6.16
CA GLY A 78 -6.23 9.24 -5.64
C GLY A 78 -6.90 10.24 -6.57
N LEU A 79 -8.04 10.76 -6.10
CA LEU A 79 -8.80 11.83 -6.74
C LEU A 79 -8.98 12.99 -5.76
N GLN A 80 -8.94 14.20 -6.31
CA GLN A 80 -9.35 15.42 -5.66
C GLN A 80 -10.40 16.11 -6.53
N THR A 81 -11.40 16.69 -5.90
CA THR A 81 -12.56 17.27 -6.59
C THR A 81 -12.74 18.72 -6.18
N ARG A 82 -13.05 19.57 -7.15
CA ARG A 82 -13.50 20.95 -6.91
C ARG A 82 -14.92 21.14 -7.42
N TYR A 83 -15.62 22.09 -6.83
CA TYR A 83 -17.01 22.41 -7.16
C TYR A 83 -17.18 23.88 -7.55
N ARG A 84 -18.23 24.17 -8.31
CA ARG A 84 -18.67 25.52 -8.64
C ARG A 84 -20.18 25.62 -8.47
N SER A 85 -20.65 26.82 -8.16
CA SER A 85 -22.09 27.09 -7.98
C SER A 85 -22.65 27.82 -9.18
N CYS A 86 -23.92 27.55 -9.51
CA CYS A 86 -24.64 28.23 -10.58
C CYS A 86 -25.23 29.55 -10.05
N ASN A 87 -24.37 30.54 -9.84
CA ASN A 87 -24.72 31.76 -9.11
C ASN A 87 -24.17 33.06 -9.71
N ASN A 88 -23.64 33.04 -10.94
CA ASN A 88 -23.05 34.23 -11.56
C ASN A 88 -23.49 34.43 -13.04
N PRO A 89 -24.78 34.73 -13.30
CA PRO A 89 -25.84 34.97 -12.32
C PRO A 89 -26.60 33.68 -11.95
N THR A 90 -27.41 33.73 -10.90
CA THR A 90 -28.37 32.67 -10.57
C THR A 90 -29.52 32.67 -11.59
N PRO A 91 -29.95 31.52 -12.13
CA PRO A 91 -31.12 31.47 -12.99
C PRO A 91 -32.35 32.07 -12.32
N ALA A 92 -33.09 32.93 -13.04
CA ALA A 92 -34.32 33.54 -12.55
C ALA A 92 -35.34 33.71 -13.67
N HIS A 93 -36.61 33.90 -13.29
CA HIS A 93 -37.71 34.26 -14.21
C HIS A 93 -37.85 33.32 -15.42
N GLY A 94 -37.68 32.01 -15.21
CA GLY A 94 -37.77 31.01 -16.28
C GLY A 94 -36.53 30.91 -17.18
N GLY A 95 -35.40 31.49 -16.77
CA GLY A 95 -34.12 31.32 -17.46
C GLY A 95 -33.52 29.92 -17.27
N LYS A 96 -32.63 29.55 -18.18
CA LYS A 96 -32.00 28.22 -18.23
C LYS A 96 -31.01 28.01 -17.07
N SER A 97 -30.85 26.77 -16.62
CA SER A 97 -29.80 26.38 -15.68
C SER A 97 -28.40 26.45 -16.31
N CYS A 98 -27.36 26.46 -15.47
CA CYS A 98 -25.98 26.50 -15.97
C CYS A 98 -25.63 25.24 -16.77
N PRO A 99 -24.97 25.37 -17.94
CA PRO A 99 -24.63 24.24 -18.78
C PRO A 99 -23.37 23.50 -18.27
N GLY A 100 -23.38 22.16 -18.31
CA GLY A 100 -22.23 21.32 -17.93
C GLY A 100 -22.17 20.93 -16.46
N SER A 101 -21.06 20.32 -16.03
CA SER A 101 -20.92 19.77 -14.67
C SER A 101 -20.61 20.85 -13.61
N HIS A 102 -21.19 20.70 -12.42
CA HIS A 102 -20.86 21.50 -11.23
C HIS A 102 -19.60 20.98 -10.50
N ALA A 103 -19.12 19.78 -10.86
CA ALA A 103 -17.99 19.10 -10.23
C ALA A 103 -16.90 18.78 -11.25
N HIS A 104 -15.64 18.91 -10.85
CA HIS A 104 -14.47 18.55 -11.64
C HIS A 104 -13.46 17.81 -10.78
N SER A 105 -13.10 16.59 -11.19
CA SER A 105 -12.15 15.72 -10.49
C SER A 105 -10.85 15.57 -11.28
N GLN A 106 -9.73 15.47 -10.58
CA GLN A 106 -8.43 15.18 -11.18
C GLN A 106 -7.62 14.21 -10.32
N SER A 107 -6.69 13.50 -10.95
CA SER A 107 -5.76 12.61 -10.27
C SER A 107 -4.83 13.36 -9.33
N CYS A 108 -4.49 12.74 -8.22
CA CYS A 108 -3.53 13.25 -7.24
C CYS A 108 -2.79 12.09 -6.57
N ASN A 109 -1.68 12.39 -5.89
CA ASN A 109 -0.87 11.41 -5.15
C ASN A 109 -0.57 10.11 -5.93
N THR A 110 0.00 10.25 -7.13
CA THR A 110 0.29 9.15 -8.05
C THR A 110 1.55 8.37 -7.73
N GLN A 111 2.34 8.80 -6.75
CA GLN A 111 3.49 8.07 -6.22
C GLN A 111 3.07 6.68 -5.73
N LYS A 112 3.93 5.68 -5.93
CA LYS A 112 3.69 4.32 -5.44
C LYS A 112 3.63 4.30 -3.91
N CYS A 113 2.76 3.45 -3.36
CA CYS A 113 2.63 3.31 -1.91
C CYS A 113 3.80 2.52 -1.31
N PRO A 114 4.23 2.85 -0.07
CA PRO A 114 5.17 2.04 0.67
C PRO A 114 4.68 0.59 0.79
N VAL A 115 5.56 -0.36 0.47
CA VAL A 115 5.33 -1.79 0.68
C VAL A 115 6.26 -2.21 1.79
N ASN A 116 5.71 -2.46 2.98
CA ASN A 116 6.49 -3.01 4.08
C ASN A 116 6.85 -4.45 3.76
N GLY A 117 8.10 -4.83 3.98
CA GLY A 117 8.52 -6.19 3.78
C GLY A 117 7.98 -7.12 4.85
N ASP A 118 7.74 -8.35 4.43
CA ASP A 118 7.41 -9.44 5.35
C ASP A 118 8.21 -10.70 4.99
N TRP A 119 8.36 -11.56 5.99
CA TRP A 119 9.21 -12.72 5.91
C TRP A 119 8.65 -13.75 4.92
N GLY A 120 9.52 -14.20 4.01
CA GLY A 120 9.31 -15.44 3.30
C GLY A 120 9.35 -16.65 4.24
N LYS A 121 9.04 -17.82 3.68
CA LYS A 121 9.13 -19.09 4.42
C LYS A 121 10.56 -19.31 4.90
N TRP A 122 10.70 -19.94 6.06
CA TRP A 122 11.99 -20.46 6.51
C TRP A 122 12.49 -21.52 5.53
N GLY A 123 13.78 -21.45 5.21
CA GLY A 123 14.50 -22.57 4.61
C GLY A 123 14.67 -23.72 5.59
N GLY A 124 15.23 -24.82 5.10
CA GLY A 124 15.67 -25.93 5.93
C GLY A 124 16.82 -25.53 6.87
N PHE A 125 17.02 -26.31 7.93
CA PHE A 125 18.26 -26.21 8.70
C PHE A 125 19.44 -26.71 7.87
N ASN A 126 20.57 -26.02 7.97
CA ASN A 126 21.82 -26.51 7.44
C ASN A 126 22.32 -27.73 8.23
N SER A 127 23.40 -28.35 7.75
CA SER A 127 24.04 -29.46 8.46
C SER A 127 24.55 -29.00 9.83
N CYS A 128 24.39 -29.87 10.84
CA CYS A 128 24.93 -29.64 12.17
C CYS A 128 26.45 -29.43 12.12
N ASN A 129 26.95 -28.39 12.79
CA ASN A 129 28.38 -28.05 12.78
C ASN A 129 29.29 -29.07 13.51
N LYS A 130 28.70 -29.96 14.31
CA LYS A 130 29.39 -31.07 14.98
C LYS A 130 28.67 -32.36 14.70
N ARG A 131 29.41 -33.46 14.64
CA ARG A 131 28.83 -34.79 14.46
C ARG A 131 28.29 -35.41 15.75
N CYS A 132 28.81 -34.98 16.90
CA CYS A 132 28.46 -35.45 18.24
C CYS A 132 28.84 -34.36 19.27
N GLY A 133 28.47 -34.56 20.53
CA GLY A 133 28.86 -33.69 21.63
C GLY A 133 28.15 -32.34 21.66
N GLY A 134 27.02 -32.21 20.96
CA GLY A 134 26.22 -30.99 20.90
C GLY A 134 26.78 -29.93 19.96
N GLY A 135 26.17 -29.84 18.77
CA GLY A 135 26.41 -28.80 17.78
C GLY A 135 25.23 -27.85 17.60
N LEU A 136 25.36 -26.94 16.65
CA LEU A 136 24.32 -26.02 16.19
C LEU A 136 24.06 -26.22 14.70
N GLN A 137 22.78 -26.09 14.34
CA GLN A 137 22.32 -25.97 12.97
C GLN A 137 21.47 -24.70 12.87
N THR A 138 21.57 -24.04 11.73
CA THR A 138 20.95 -22.74 11.47
C THR A 138 20.10 -22.82 10.21
N ARG A 139 18.92 -22.22 10.25
CA ARG A 139 18.08 -21.97 9.07
C ARG A 139 17.95 -20.48 8.83
N TYR A 140 17.67 -20.11 7.60
CA TYR A 140 17.53 -18.73 7.15
C TYR A 140 16.19 -18.48 6.48
N ARG A 141 15.75 -17.23 6.47
CA ARG A 141 14.59 -16.74 5.71
C ARG A 141 14.94 -15.42 5.04
N SER A 142 14.27 -15.12 3.94
CA SER A 142 14.46 -13.87 3.20
C SER A 142 13.29 -12.91 3.44
N CYS A 143 13.58 -11.61 3.43
CA CYS A 143 12.56 -10.55 3.53
C CYS A 143 12.00 -10.26 2.14
N ASN A 144 11.18 -11.17 1.62
CA ASN A 144 10.75 -11.16 0.22
C ASN A 144 9.28 -11.52 -0.01
N ASN A 145 8.45 -11.58 1.04
CA ASN A 145 7.05 -11.92 0.93
C ASN A 145 6.13 -10.96 1.70
N PRO A 146 6.04 -9.67 1.30
CA PRO A 146 6.64 -9.09 0.10
C PRO A 146 8.06 -8.52 0.35
N THR A 147 8.78 -8.20 -0.72
CA THR A 147 10.03 -7.41 -0.62
C THR A 147 9.70 -5.96 -0.28
N PRO A 148 10.39 -5.33 0.70
CA PRO A 148 10.20 -3.90 0.98
C PRO A 148 10.41 -3.04 -0.27
N ALA A 149 9.50 -2.11 -0.52
CA ALA A 149 9.59 -1.20 -1.66
C ALA A 149 9.01 0.18 -1.33
N HIS A 150 9.38 1.19 -2.14
CA HIS A 150 8.80 2.54 -2.10
C HIS A 150 8.84 3.20 -0.70
N GLY A 151 9.93 3.00 0.04
CA GLY A 151 10.09 3.53 1.41
C GLY A 151 9.35 2.74 2.49
N GLY A 152 8.87 1.53 2.18
CA GLY A 152 8.34 0.61 3.18
C GLY A 152 9.42 0.05 4.11
N LYS A 153 8.99 -0.39 5.28
CA LYS A 153 9.87 -0.90 6.35
C LYS A 153 10.47 -2.26 5.98
N SER A 154 11.67 -2.54 6.48
CA SER A 154 12.27 -3.88 6.44
C SER A 154 11.55 -4.85 7.38
N CYS A 155 11.76 -6.15 7.17
CA CYS A 155 11.15 -7.19 7.99
C CYS A 155 11.67 -7.12 9.44
N PRO A 156 10.77 -7.21 10.44
CA PRO A 156 11.17 -7.15 11.85
C PRO A 156 11.83 -8.46 12.30
N GLY A 157 12.90 -8.36 13.10
CA GLY A 157 13.58 -9.51 13.72
C GLY A 157 14.71 -10.12 12.89
N SER A 158 15.22 -11.28 13.34
CA SER A 158 16.39 -11.92 12.73
C SER A 158 16.05 -12.72 11.46
N PRO A 159 16.90 -12.70 10.42
CA PRO A 159 16.79 -13.59 9.26
C PRO A 159 17.31 -15.01 9.54
N ALA A 160 17.94 -15.24 10.70
CA ALA A 160 18.57 -16.51 11.07
C ALA A 160 17.99 -17.07 12.37
N HIS A 161 17.79 -18.38 12.40
CA HIS A 161 17.36 -19.13 13.58
C HIS A 161 18.22 -20.37 13.78
N SER A 162 18.82 -20.49 14.95
CA SER A 162 19.72 -21.59 15.30
C SER A 162 19.11 -22.50 16.35
N GLN A 163 19.38 -23.80 16.26
CA GLN A 163 18.98 -24.78 17.28
C GLN A 163 20.08 -25.82 17.51
N SER A 164 20.06 -26.44 18.68
CA SER A 164 20.96 -27.54 19.02
C SER A 164 20.70 -28.77 18.15
N CYS A 165 21.78 -29.50 17.85
CA CYS A 165 21.75 -30.75 17.08
C CYS A 165 22.87 -31.69 17.56
N ASN A 166 22.79 -32.97 17.19
CA ASN A 166 23.81 -33.98 17.49
C ASN A 166 24.29 -33.98 18.95
N THR A 167 23.33 -33.99 19.89
CA THR A 167 23.58 -33.92 21.34
C THR A 167 24.06 -35.24 21.96
N HIS A 168 24.14 -36.31 21.18
CA HIS A 168 24.68 -37.58 21.63
C HIS A 168 26.18 -37.46 21.95
N LYS A 169 26.66 -38.20 22.95
CA LYS A 169 28.07 -38.18 23.35
C LYS A 169 28.97 -38.68 22.23
N CYS A 170 30.17 -38.09 22.13
CA CYS A 170 31.14 -38.50 21.12
C CYS A 170 31.77 -39.86 21.43
N PRO A 171 32.12 -40.65 20.40
CA PRO A 171 32.90 -41.87 20.57
C PRO A 171 34.21 -41.58 21.30
N VAL A 172 34.48 -42.35 22.36
CA VAL A 172 35.76 -42.34 23.07
C VAL A 172 36.48 -43.62 22.69
N ASN A 173 37.53 -43.50 21.87
CA ASN A 173 38.35 -44.67 21.52
C ASN A 173 39.15 -45.09 22.74
N GLY A 174 39.20 -46.40 23.00
CA GLY A 174 39.99 -46.93 24.09
C GLY A 174 41.47 -46.80 23.82
N ASN A 175 42.22 -46.58 24.91
CA ASN A 175 43.66 -46.67 24.88
C ASN A 175 44.17 -47.47 26.08
N TRP A 176 45.33 -48.09 25.89
CA TRP A 176 45.93 -48.99 26.87
C TRP A 176 46.35 -48.20 28.11
N GLY A 177 46.00 -48.71 29.28
CA GLY A 177 46.66 -48.36 30.53
C GLY A 177 48.08 -48.91 30.57
N SER A 178 48.82 -48.51 31.60
CA SER A 178 50.18 -49.01 31.85
C SER A 178 50.18 -50.53 32.01
N TRP A 179 51.25 -51.17 31.56
CA TRP A 179 51.49 -52.58 31.86
C TRP A 179 51.62 -52.78 33.36
N GLY A 180 50.98 -53.81 33.89
CA GLY A 180 51.28 -54.35 35.20
C GLY A 180 52.68 -54.93 35.26
N SER A 181 53.18 -55.13 36.48
CA SER A 181 54.42 -55.87 36.72
C SER A 181 54.33 -57.30 36.20
N TYR A 182 55.47 -57.89 35.86
CA TYR A 182 55.52 -59.32 35.58
C TYR A 182 55.20 -60.12 36.85
N GLY A 183 54.34 -61.12 36.73
CA GLY A 183 54.12 -62.10 37.79
C GLY A 183 55.36 -62.95 38.06
N SER A 184 55.27 -63.83 39.05
CA SER A 184 56.34 -64.79 39.37
C SER A 184 56.59 -65.76 38.20
N CYS A 185 57.82 -66.26 38.10
CA CYS A 185 58.16 -67.28 37.10
C CYS A 185 57.48 -68.60 37.49
N ASN A 186 56.83 -69.27 36.54
CA ASN A 186 56.12 -70.52 36.83
C ASN A 186 57.07 -71.68 37.21
N ASN A 187 58.32 -71.64 36.74
CA ASN A 187 59.34 -72.63 37.04
C ASN A 187 60.49 -71.99 37.82
N LYS A 188 61.03 -72.72 38.79
CA LYS A 188 62.19 -72.25 39.58
C LYS A 188 63.51 -72.35 38.81
N CYS A 189 63.62 -73.32 37.92
CA CYS A 189 64.78 -73.60 37.06
C CYS A 189 64.30 -74.40 35.82
N GLY A 190 65.17 -74.63 34.84
CA GLY A 190 64.87 -75.42 33.64
C GLY A 190 64.09 -74.67 32.55
N GLY A 191 63.94 -73.35 32.68
CA GLY A 191 63.17 -72.51 31.79
C GLY A 191 61.71 -72.41 32.20
N GLY A 192 61.25 -71.18 32.45
CA GLY A 192 59.87 -70.85 32.77
C GLY A 192 59.38 -69.63 32.01
N VAL A 193 58.18 -69.20 32.36
CA VAL A 193 57.48 -68.09 31.73
C VAL A 193 56.93 -67.15 32.80
N GLN A 194 57.09 -65.85 32.56
CA GLN A 194 56.42 -64.78 33.30
C GLN A 194 55.47 -64.04 32.38
N GLU A 195 54.34 -63.62 32.95
CA GLU A 195 53.30 -62.90 32.23
C GLU A 195 53.05 -61.55 32.89
N ARG A 196 52.68 -60.57 32.08
CA ARG A 196 52.11 -59.31 32.53
C ARG A 196 50.90 -58.94 31.71
N PHE A 197 50.02 -58.14 32.30
CA PHE A 197 48.76 -57.72 31.69
C PHE A 197 48.66 -56.20 31.65
N ARG A 198 47.89 -55.69 30.70
CA ARG A 198 47.42 -54.30 30.66
C ARG A 198 45.94 -54.27 30.34
N TYR A 199 45.26 -53.21 30.76
CA TYR A 199 43.82 -53.07 30.56
C TYR A 199 43.52 -51.91 29.60
N CYS A 200 42.46 -52.06 28.81
CA CYS A 200 41.98 -51.02 27.89
C CYS A 200 41.13 -50.01 28.67
N ASN A 201 41.77 -49.22 29.53
CA ASN A 201 41.11 -48.38 30.51
C ASN A 201 41.67 -46.96 30.63
N ASN A 202 42.57 -46.54 29.73
CA ASN A 202 43.17 -45.21 29.76
C ASN A 202 43.08 -44.44 28.42
N PRO A 203 41.88 -44.06 27.95
CA PRO A 203 40.57 -44.31 28.55
C PRO A 203 39.97 -45.66 28.13
N ALA A 204 38.90 -46.10 28.79
CA ALA A 204 38.09 -47.21 28.29
C ALA A 204 37.26 -46.77 27.06
N PRO A 205 37.08 -47.65 26.04
CA PRO A 205 36.19 -47.34 24.93
C PRO A 205 34.78 -47.03 25.42
N ALA A 206 34.18 -45.95 24.92
CA ALA A 206 32.80 -45.57 25.25
C ALA A 206 32.08 -44.98 24.04
N HIS A 207 30.75 -44.97 24.07
CA HIS A 207 29.89 -44.33 23.06
C HIS A 207 30.19 -44.78 21.61
N GLY A 208 30.48 -46.07 21.42
CA GLY A 208 30.82 -46.62 20.10
C GLY A 208 32.25 -46.36 19.63
N GLY A 209 33.15 -45.91 20.53
CA GLY A 209 34.57 -45.79 20.22
C GLY A 209 35.25 -47.15 20.03
N LYS A 210 36.35 -47.13 19.28
CA LYS A 210 37.12 -48.33 18.94
C LYS A 210 37.81 -48.92 20.18
N GLY A 211 37.95 -50.25 20.21
CA GLY A 211 38.75 -50.95 21.22
C GLY A 211 40.26 -50.67 21.09
N CYS A 212 41.04 -51.10 22.08
CA CYS A 212 42.49 -50.94 22.07
C CYS A 212 43.15 -51.95 21.11
N PRO A 213 43.93 -51.49 20.11
CA PRO A 213 44.62 -52.40 19.20
C PRO A 213 45.81 -53.11 19.87
N GLY A 214 46.01 -54.40 19.55
CA GLY A 214 47.12 -55.23 20.06
C GLY A 214 46.74 -56.12 21.26
N TYR A 215 47.73 -56.78 21.86
CA TYR A 215 47.50 -57.77 22.91
C TYR A 215 47.43 -57.15 24.31
N ALA A 216 46.53 -57.67 25.15
CA ALA A 216 46.39 -57.33 26.57
C ALA A 216 47.39 -58.08 27.47
N LYS A 217 47.99 -59.15 26.95
CA LYS A 217 48.91 -60.05 27.66
C LYS A 217 50.27 -60.04 26.95
N MET A 218 51.34 -59.94 27.73
CA MET A 218 52.71 -60.09 27.26
C MET A 218 53.41 -61.18 28.07
N VAL A 219 54.17 -62.00 27.37
CA VAL A 219 54.80 -63.21 27.89
C VAL A 219 56.29 -63.12 27.62
N ARG A 220 57.13 -63.50 28.59
CA ARG A 220 58.58 -63.58 28.41
C ARG A 220 59.17 -64.77 29.16
N ALA A 221 60.28 -65.31 28.66
CA ALA A 221 61.03 -66.37 29.31
C ALA A 221 61.71 -65.89 30.60
N CYS A 222 61.80 -66.77 31.60
CA CYS A 222 62.45 -66.53 32.89
C CYS A 222 63.11 -67.82 33.39
N ASN A 223 63.99 -67.71 34.38
CA ASN A 223 64.66 -68.84 35.06
C ASN A 223 65.21 -69.91 34.09
N THR A 224 65.93 -69.48 33.05
CA THR A 224 66.47 -70.34 31.97
C THR A 224 67.75 -71.09 32.37
N HIS A 225 68.16 -71.03 33.63
CA HIS A 225 69.29 -71.80 34.15
C HIS A 225 68.89 -73.27 34.34
N LYS A 226 69.85 -74.20 34.23
CA LYS A 226 69.62 -75.64 34.43
C LYS A 226 69.22 -75.93 35.88
N CYS A 227 68.34 -76.90 36.08
CA CYS A 227 68.02 -77.39 37.43
C CYS A 227 69.19 -78.21 38.01
N PRO A 228 69.38 -78.19 39.34
CA PRO A 228 70.31 -79.07 40.04
C PRO A 228 69.98 -80.56 39.85
#